data_AF-A0A424W6R9-F1
#
_entry.id   AF-A0A424W6R9-F1
#
_cell.length_a   1.000
_cell.length_b   1.000
_cell.length_c   1.000
_cell.angle_alpha   90.00
_cell.angle_beta   90.00
_cell.angle_gamma   90.00
#
_symmetry.space_group_name_H-M   'P 1'
#
loop_
_entity.id
_entity.type
_entity.pdbx_description
1 polymer ?
#
loop_
_entity_poly.entity_id
_entity_poly.type
_entity_poly.pdbx_seq_one_letter_code
_entity_poly.pdbx_strand_id
1 'polypeptide(L)'
;RELIRACPSRWLHHFLGILYQQAERYRRLTVTRKPIARDLDDEHKGILDATLARDADRACDLLAAHIRLTYDAVARLPPDLFTPD
;
A
#
# COMPACT_ATOMS: atom_id res chain seq x y z
N ARG A 1 5.54 -8.18 -1.75
CA ARG A 1 6.65 -8.69 -2.61
C ARG A 1 6.24 -9.96 -3.37
N GLU A 2 5.43 -10.84 -2.79
CA GLU A 2 5.00 -12.08 -3.45
C GLU A 2 4.34 -11.87 -4.83
N LEU A 3 3.48 -10.86 -4.99
CA LEU A 3 2.77 -10.60 -6.26
C LEU A 3 3.70 -10.42 -7.48
N ILE A 4 4.89 -9.88 -7.27
CA ILE A 4 5.84 -9.56 -8.35
C ILE A 4 7.00 -10.56 -8.42
N ARG A 5 7.00 -11.63 -7.60
CA ARG A 5 8.17 -12.51 -7.45
C ARG A 5 8.61 -13.17 -8.75
N ALA A 6 7.67 -13.44 -9.66
CA ALA A 6 7.94 -14.01 -10.98
C ALA A 6 8.35 -12.96 -12.04
N CYS A 7 8.33 -11.66 -11.73
CA CYS A 7 8.77 -10.62 -12.65
C CYS A 7 10.29 -10.70 -12.85
N PRO A 8 10.79 -10.86 -14.09
CA PRO A 8 12.24 -11.02 -14.35
C PRO A 8 13.02 -9.71 -14.28
N SER A 9 12.34 -8.55 -14.24
CA SER A 9 13.00 -7.25 -14.28
C SER A 9 13.59 -6.86 -12.93
N ARG A 10 14.92 -7.01 -12.80
CA ARG A 10 15.67 -6.57 -11.60
C ARG A 10 15.45 -5.11 -11.24
N TRP A 11 15.27 -4.26 -12.26
CA TRP A 11 15.09 -2.82 -12.06
C TRP A 11 13.73 -2.50 -11.46
N LEU A 12 12.67 -3.18 -11.90
CA LEU A 12 11.35 -3.03 -11.29
C LEU A 12 11.37 -3.44 -9.82
N HIS A 13 12.01 -4.57 -9.49
CA HIS A 13 12.19 -4.98 -8.09
C HIS A 13 12.95 -3.95 -7.26
N HIS A 14 14.02 -3.37 -7.83
CA HIS A 14 14.81 -2.34 -7.17
C HIS A 14 13.97 -1.09 -6.85
N PHE A 15 13.31 -0.52 -7.86
CA PHE A 15 12.48 0.67 -7.67
C PHE A 15 11.31 0.43 -6.73
N LEU A 16 10.62 -0.72 -6.85
CA LEU A 16 9.55 -1.10 -5.93
C LEU A 16 10.07 -1.26 -4.49
N GLY A 17 11.29 -1.79 -4.33
CA GLY A 17 11.95 -1.86 -3.03
C GLY A 17 12.14 -0.48 -2.39
N ILE A 18 12.65 0.49 -3.14
CA ILE A 18 12.84 1.87 -2.67
C ILE A 18 11.50 2.49 -2.29
N LEU A 19 10.52 2.45 -3.20
CA LEU A 19 9.19 3.04 -2.97
C LEU A 19 8.49 2.42 -1.77
N TYR A 20 8.58 1.09 -1.61
CA TYR A 20 8.01 0.39 -0.46
C TYR A 20 8.63 0.86 0.86
N GLN A 21 9.96 0.99 0.94
CA GLN A 21 10.61 1.47 2.16
C GLN A 21 10.19 2.89 2.53
N GLN A 22 10.05 3.77 1.54
CA GLN A 22 9.56 5.14 1.78
C GLN A 22 8.10 5.17 2.23
N ALA A 23 7.24 4.35 1.60
CA ALA A 23 5.82 4.25 1.95
C ALA A 23 5.58 3.59 3.32
N GLU A 24 6.47 2.68 3.75
CA GLU A 24 6.31 1.89 4.97
C GLU A 24 6.17 2.76 6.22
N ARG A 25 6.93 3.86 6.31
CA ARG A 25 6.84 4.79 7.45
C ARG A 25 5.42 5.33 7.60
N TYR A 26 4.81 5.75 6.51
CA TYR A 26 3.46 6.30 6.49
C TYR A 26 2.42 5.24 6.77
N ARG A 27 2.55 4.06 6.16
CA ARG A 27 1.65 2.93 6.37
C ARG A 27 1.60 2.53 7.85
N ARG A 28 2.74 2.45 8.53
CA ARG A 28 2.82 2.19 9.99
C ARG A 28 2.07 3.25 10.80
N LEU A 29 2.22 4.54 10.47
CA LEU A 29 1.49 5.61 11.17
C LEU A 29 -0.03 5.44 11.02
N THR A 30 -0.51 5.10 9.83
CA THR A 30 -1.95 4.91 9.57
C THR A 30 -2.53 3.70 10.30
N VAL A 31 -1.77 2.61 10.41
CA VAL A 31 -2.19 1.40 11.14
C VAL A 31 -2.30 1.67 12.64
N THR A 32 -1.33 2.40 13.21
CA THR A 32 -1.31 2.68 14.66
C THR A 32 -2.35 3.73 15.04
N ARG A 33 -2.47 4.80 14.25
CA ARG A 33 -3.34 5.95 14.60
C ARG A 33 -4.77 5.83 14.08
N LYS A 34 -5.01 4.96 13.09
CA LYS A 34 -6.33 4.71 12.49
C LYS A 34 -7.11 6.01 12.17
N PRO A 35 -6.51 6.96 11.42
CA PRO A 35 -7.15 8.24 11.11
C PRO A 35 -8.38 8.10 10.19
N ILE A 36 -8.54 6.95 9.55
CA ILE A 36 -9.74 6.55 8.81
C ILE A 36 -10.17 5.14 9.23
N ALA A 37 -11.48 4.89 9.22
CA ALA A 37 -12.00 3.54 9.29
C ALA A 37 -11.78 2.85 7.93
N ARG A 38 -11.18 1.66 7.96
CA ARG A 38 -10.98 0.80 6.79
C ARG A 38 -10.84 -0.65 7.26
N ASP A 39 -11.25 -1.59 6.42
CA ASP A 39 -11.07 -3.01 6.65
C ASP A 39 -9.83 -3.49 5.88
N LEU A 40 -8.69 -3.56 6.58
CA LEU A 40 -7.41 -3.96 5.98
C LEU A 40 -7.43 -5.42 5.53
N ASP A 41 -8.19 -6.27 6.21
CA ASP A 41 -8.23 -7.70 5.90
C ASP A 41 -9.04 -7.92 4.62
N ASP A 42 -10.19 -7.24 4.47
CA ASP A 42 -10.98 -7.26 3.24
C ASP A 42 -10.19 -6.69 2.04
N GLU A 43 -9.50 -5.57 2.24
CA GLU A 43 -8.67 -4.98 1.19
C GLU A 43 -7.57 -5.93 0.70
N HIS A 44 -6.80 -6.53 1.63
CA HIS A 44 -5.75 -7.48 1.26
C HIS A 44 -6.33 -8.75 0.64
N LYS A 45 -7.47 -9.22 1.15
CA LYS A 45 -8.18 -10.38 0.60
C LYS A 45 -8.63 -10.12 -0.83
N GLY A 46 -9.18 -8.95 -1.13
CA GLY A 46 -9.58 -8.59 -2.49
C GLY A 46 -8.41 -8.61 -3.46
N ILE A 47 -7.25 -8.05 -3.08
CA ILE A 47 -6.04 -8.08 -3.91
C ILE A 47 -5.56 -9.52 -4.13
N LEU A 48 -5.56 -10.34 -3.07
CA LEU A 48 -5.16 -11.76 -3.14
C LEU A 48 -6.09 -12.54 -4.08
N ASP A 49 -7.40 -12.43 -3.88
CA ASP A 49 -8.39 -13.17 -4.63
C ASP A 49 -8.35 -12.81 -6.13
N ALA A 50 -8.25 -11.52 -6.47
CA ALA A 50 -8.06 -11.06 -7.85
C ALA A 50 -6.75 -11.61 -8.47
N THR A 51 -5.66 -11.61 -7.71
CA THR A 51 -4.38 -12.17 -8.16
C THR A 51 -4.48 -13.67 -8.45
N LEU A 52 -5.07 -14.43 -7.54
CA LEU A 52 -5.25 -15.89 -7.68
C LEU A 52 -6.16 -16.23 -8.86
N ALA A 53 -7.17 -15.40 -9.13
CA ALA A 53 -8.04 -15.49 -10.30
C ALA A 53 -7.36 -15.11 -11.63
N ARG A 54 -6.09 -14.65 -11.60
CA ARG A 54 -5.34 -14.13 -12.75
C ARG A 54 -5.98 -12.89 -13.41
N ASP A 55 -6.81 -12.17 -12.67
CA ASP A 55 -7.39 -10.90 -13.10
C ASP A 55 -6.42 -9.75 -12.78
N ALA A 56 -5.49 -9.52 -13.72
CA ALA A 56 -4.42 -8.55 -13.54
C ALA A 56 -4.95 -7.11 -13.43
N ASP A 57 -5.98 -6.76 -14.19
CA ASP A 57 -6.54 -5.40 -14.19
C ASP A 57 -7.21 -5.12 -12.85
N ARG A 58 -8.05 -6.05 -12.38
CA ARG A 58 -8.71 -5.92 -11.08
C ARG A 58 -7.72 -5.88 -9.92
N ALA A 59 -6.68 -6.72 -9.96
CA ALA A 59 -5.63 -6.74 -8.95
C ALA A 59 -4.86 -5.40 -8.92
N CYS A 60 -4.56 -4.83 -10.09
CA CYS A 60 -3.91 -3.52 -10.19
C CYS A 60 -4.79 -2.40 -9.64
N ASP A 61 -6.08 -2.37 -9.98
CA ASP A 61 -7.02 -1.37 -9.49
C ASP A 61 -7.16 -1.41 -7.96
N LEU A 62 -7.31 -2.60 -7.39
CA LEU A 62 -7.40 -2.80 -5.95
C LEU A 62 -6.12 -2.38 -5.23
N LEU A 63 -4.95 -2.73 -5.78
CA LEU A 63 -3.66 -2.31 -5.22
C LEU A 63 -3.49 -0.78 -5.27
N ALA A 64 -3.88 -0.14 -6.38
CA ALA A 64 -3.83 1.31 -6.51
C ALA A 64 -4.76 2.00 -5.51
N ALA A 65 -5.98 1.49 -5.33
CA ALA A 65 -6.92 1.98 -4.33
C ALA A 65 -6.36 1.84 -2.91
N HIS A 66 -5.77 0.69 -2.57
CA HIS A 66 -5.13 0.43 -1.28
C HIS A 66 -4.01 1.44 -0.95
N ILE A 67 -3.15 1.74 -1.94
CA ILE A 67 -2.09 2.75 -1.80
C ILE A 67 -2.70 4.13 -1.60
N ARG A 68 -3.72 4.50 -2.38
CA ARG A 68 -4.39 5.80 -2.28
C ARG A 68 -5.09 6.02 -0.94
N LEU A 69 -5.78 5.00 -0.42
CA LEU A 69 -6.37 5.06 0.92
C LEU A 69 -5.33 5.31 2.02
N THR A 70 -4.12 4.78 1.86
CA THR A 70 -3.02 5.06 2.78
C THR A 70 -2.59 6.52 2.70
N TYR A 71 -2.52 7.11 1.50
CA TYR A 71 -2.28 8.54 1.33
C TYR A 71 -3.39 9.39 1.97
N ASP A 72 -4.66 9.06 1.71
CA ASP A 72 -5.79 9.80 2.27
C ASP A 72 -5.82 9.72 3.80
N ALA A 73 -5.44 8.57 4.37
CA ALA A 73 -5.28 8.38 5.80
C ALA A 73 -4.18 9.28 6.38
N VAL A 74 -3.02 9.37 5.72
CA VAL A 74 -1.92 10.25 6.12
C VAL A 74 -2.33 11.71 6.06
N ALA A 75 -3.06 12.12 5.02
CA ALA A 75 -3.51 13.50 4.83
C ALA A 75 -4.47 13.98 5.94
N ARG A 76 -5.10 13.06 6.68
CA ARG A 76 -5.96 13.37 7.85
C ARG A 76 -5.21 13.39 9.18
N LEU A 77 -3.92 13.06 9.19
CA LEU A 77 -3.12 13.14 10.41
C LEU A 77 -2.81 14.60 10.77
N PRO A 78 -2.75 14.94 12.07
CA PRO A 78 -2.32 16.25 12.54
C PRO A 78 -0.98 16.70 11.92
N PRO A 79 -0.86 17.93 11.38
CA PRO A 79 0.36 18.39 10.70
C PRO A 79 1.61 18.51 11.60
N ASP A 80 1.40 18.74 12.89
CA ASP A 80 2.44 18.80 13.92
C ASP A 80 3.24 17.48 14.02
N LEU A 81 2.65 16.34 13.66
CA LEU A 81 3.36 15.06 13.57
C LEU A 81 4.51 15.02 12.55
N PHE A 82 4.55 15.96 11.61
CA PHE A 82 5.54 16.02 10.54
C PHE A 82 6.50 17.20 10.67
N THR A 83 6.29 18.06 11.67
CA THR A 83 7.16 19.20 11.93
C THR A 83 8.17 18.80 13.00
N PRO A 84 9.49 18.91 12.76
CA PRO A 84 10.46 18.72 13.83
C PRO A 84 10.34 19.86 14.86
N ASP A 85 10.63 19.54 16.12
CA ASP A 85 10.76 20.52 17.21
C ASP A 85 11.80 21.61 16.91
#